data_AF-A0A316VBC8-F1
#
_entry.id   AF-A0A316VBC8-F1
#
_cell.length_a   1.000
_cell.length_b   1.000
_cell.length_c   1.000
_cell.angle_alpha   90.00
_cell.angle_beta   90.00
_cell.angle_gamma   90.00
#
_symmetry.space_group_name_H-M   'P 1'
#
loop_
_entity.id
_entity.type
_entity.pdbx_description
1 polymer ?
#
loop_
_entity_poly.entity_id
_entity_poly.type
_entity_poly.pdbx_seq_one_letter_code
_entity_poly.pdbx_strand_id
1 'polypeptide(L)'
;EDLRFISFAQALPHLTKLSKDDRFLEQLLAIKTQQDEMEQSLANQRQKVPANESQQFDKSILQKWDSLYARQQERLQQLGVPCFFATQDPAHLRKQQRVFDVLSGLLE
;
A
#
# COMPACT_ATOMS: atom_id res chain seq x y z
N GLU A 1 -14.29 2.62 -18.40
CA GLU A 1 -12.88 3.02 -18.55
C GLU A 1 -12.00 2.10 -17.75
N ASP A 2 -10.81 1.78 -18.26
CA ASP A 2 -9.85 0.94 -17.55
C ASP A 2 -9.05 1.80 -16.56
N LEU A 3 -9.41 1.70 -15.27
CA LEU A 3 -8.85 2.53 -14.20
C LEU A 3 -7.34 2.26 -13.95
N ARG A 4 -6.77 1.20 -14.53
CA ARG A 4 -5.37 0.79 -14.30
C ARG A 4 -4.37 1.69 -15.01
N PHE A 5 -4.75 2.32 -16.12
CA PHE A 5 -3.83 3.06 -17.00
C PHE A 5 -4.12 4.56 -17.09
N ILE A 6 -5.01 5.09 -16.24
CA ILE A 6 -5.31 6.52 -16.25
C ILE A 6 -4.13 7.34 -15.71
N SER A 7 -4.04 8.60 -16.14
CA SER A 7 -3.01 9.50 -15.63
C SER A 7 -3.28 9.91 -14.17
N PHE A 8 -2.23 10.37 -13.47
CA PHE A 8 -2.38 10.89 -12.10
C PHE A 8 -3.41 12.02 -12.01
N ALA A 9 -3.41 12.94 -12.98
CA ALA A 9 -4.39 14.03 -13.04
C ALA A 9 -5.84 13.53 -13.20
N GLN A 10 -6.03 12.45 -13.97
CA GLN A 10 -7.33 11.80 -14.11
C GLN A 10 -7.73 11.01 -12.87
N ALA A 11 -6.78 10.49 -12.09
CA ALA A 11 -7.05 9.79 -10.84
C ALA A 11 -7.64 10.71 -9.76
N LEU A 12 -7.18 11.97 -9.66
CA LEU A 12 -7.63 12.93 -8.64
C LEU A 12 -9.17 13.02 -8.48
N PRO A 13 -9.98 13.28 -9.52
CA PRO A 13 -11.44 13.33 -9.37
C PRO A 13 -12.06 11.99 -8.90
N HIS A 14 -11.45 10.86 -9.23
CA HIS A 14 -11.90 9.55 -8.71
C HIS A 14 -11.56 9.40 -7.23
N LEU A 15 -10.37 9.84 -6.80
CA LEU A 15 -9.97 9.84 -5.39
C LEU A 15 -10.88 10.75 -4.56
N THR A 16 -11.22 11.93 -5.05
CA THR A 16 -12.18 12.84 -4.40
C THR A 16 -13.59 12.24 -4.29
N LYS A 17 -13.97 11.33 -5.20
CA LYS A 17 -15.23 10.59 -5.10
C LYS A 17 -15.13 9.50 -4.04
N LEU A 18 -14.03 8.74 -4.02
CA LEU A 18 -13.77 7.69 -3.04
C LEU A 18 -13.64 8.26 -1.62
N SER A 19 -13.08 9.45 -1.46
CA SER A 19 -12.95 10.12 -0.15
C SER A 19 -14.28 10.53 0.46
N LYS A 20 -15.38 10.49 -0.29
CA LYS A 20 -16.74 10.76 0.20
C LYS A 20 -17.50 9.47 0.56
N ASP A 21 -16.88 8.32 0.37
CA ASP A 21 -17.47 7.01 0.67
C ASP A 21 -16.91 6.51 2.00
N ASP A 22 -17.73 6.53 3.06
CA ASP A 22 -17.32 6.11 4.40
C ASP A 22 -16.83 4.65 4.43
N ARG A 23 -17.42 3.75 3.64
CA ARG A 23 -17.02 2.34 3.61
C ARG A 23 -15.63 2.18 2.98
N PHE A 24 -15.33 3.00 1.98
CA PHE A 24 -13.98 3.06 1.41
C PHE A 24 -12.97 3.54 2.45
N LEU A 25 -13.29 4.59 3.21
CA LEU A 25 -12.41 5.12 4.26
C LEU A 25 -12.17 4.10 5.38
N GLU A 26 -13.21 3.38 5.82
CA GLU A 26 -13.08 2.29 6.79
C GLU A 26 -12.13 1.18 6.30
N GLN A 27 -12.27 0.79 5.03
CA GLN A 27 -11.41 -0.23 4.42
C GLN A 27 -9.96 0.25 4.23
N LEU A 28 -9.77 1.52 3.86
CA LEU A 28 -8.45 2.14 3.73
C LEU A 28 -7.77 2.25 5.09
N LEU A 29 -8.52 2.62 6.14
CA LEU A 29 -8.05 2.64 7.52
C LEU A 29 -7.63 1.22 7.96
N ALA A 30 -8.43 0.20 7.69
CA ALA A 30 -8.07 -1.19 8.00
C ALA A 30 -6.78 -1.65 7.29
N ILE A 31 -6.56 -1.21 6.04
CA ILE A 31 -5.32 -1.46 5.31
C ILE A 31 -4.13 -0.77 5.99
N LYS A 32 -4.29 0.49 6.43
CA LYS A 32 -3.27 1.25 7.15
C LYS A 32 -2.94 0.62 8.51
N THR A 33 -3.96 0.27 9.30
CA THR A 33 -3.77 -0.42 10.58
C THR A 33 -3.01 -1.73 10.42
N GLN A 34 -3.35 -2.55 9.42
CA GLN A 34 -2.61 -3.79 9.15
C GLN A 34 -1.14 -3.55 8.77
N GLN A 35 -0.86 -2.45 8.09
CA GLN A 35 0.50 -2.05 7.77
C GLN A 35 1.27 -1.64 9.04
N ASP A 36 0.69 -0.77 9.87
CA ASP A 36 1.24 -0.34 11.16
C ASP A 36 1.54 -1.54 12.09
N GLU A 37 0.60 -2.48 12.22
CA GLU A 37 0.79 -3.71 13.02
C GLU A 37 1.96 -4.56 12.49
N MET A 38 2.09 -4.69 11.17
CA MET A 38 3.21 -5.44 10.59
C MET A 38 4.54 -4.71 10.82
N GLU A 39 4.59 -3.39 10.59
CA GLU A 39 5.77 -2.57 10.82
C GLU A 39 6.23 -2.65 12.29
N GLN A 40 5.29 -2.53 13.23
CA GLN A 40 5.56 -2.68 14.64
C GLN A 40 6.08 -4.08 14.98
N SER A 41 5.47 -5.13 14.44
CA SER A 41 5.91 -6.51 14.67
C SER A 41 7.30 -6.78 14.09
N LEU A 42 7.59 -6.27 12.89
CA LEU A 42 8.91 -6.40 12.25
C LEU A 42 9.98 -5.60 12.99
N ALA A 43 9.66 -4.40 13.48
CA ALA A 43 10.57 -3.59 14.29
C ALA A 43 10.95 -4.31 15.61
N ASN A 44 9.95 -4.88 16.30
CA ASN A 44 10.18 -5.67 17.51
C ASN A 44 11.01 -6.94 17.24
N GLN A 45 10.76 -7.61 16.11
CA GLN A 45 11.54 -8.78 15.71
C GLN A 45 12.99 -8.39 15.37
N ARG A 46 13.21 -7.27 14.67
CA ARG A 46 14.54 -6.77 14.31
C ARG A 46 15.42 -6.50 15.52
N GLN A 47 14.85 -5.99 16.61
CA GLN A 47 15.59 -5.76 17.85
C GLN A 47 16.11 -7.04 18.51
N LYS A 48 15.47 -8.18 18.25
CA LYS A 48 15.82 -9.48 18.83
C LYS A 48 16.73 -10.30 17.94
N VAL A 49 16.98 -9.86 16.70
CA VAL A 49 17.82 -10.59 15.75
C VAL A 49 19.29 -10.28 16.01
N PRO A 50 20.13 -11.29 16.27
CA PRO A 50 21.56 -11.09 16.46
C PRO A 50 22.24 -10.73 15.13
N ALA A 51 23.36 -9.99 15.18
CA ALA A 51 23.99 -9.39 14.00
C ALA A 51 24.40 -10.42 12.91
N ASN A 52 24.69 -11.66 13.31
CA ASN A 52 25.01 -12.78 12.43
C ASN A 52 23.80 -13.31 11.64
N GLU A 53 22.57 -13.10 12.12
CA GLU A 53 21.33 -13.52 11.45
C GLU A 53 20.59 -12.34 10.79
N SER A 54 21.09 -11.10 10.96
CA SER A 54 20.46 -9.89 10.40
C SER A 54 20.23 -10.02 8.90
N GLN A 55 21.18 -10.53 8.12
CA GLN A 55 21.03 -10.62 6.66
C GLN A 55 19.89 -11.55 6.22
N GLN A 56 19.70 -12.69 6.90
CA GLN A 56 18.59 -13.60 6.60
C GLN A 56 17.26 -13.01 7.04
N PHE A 57 17.27 -12.28 8.14
CA PHE A 57 16.10 -11.56 8.63
C PHE A 57 15.72 -10.40 7.69
N ASP A 58 16.68 -9.58 7.24
CA ASP A 58 16.48 -8.50 6.28
C ASP A 58 15.87 -9.06 4.97
N LYS A 59 16.38 -10.20 4.46
CA LYS A 59 15.79 -10.87 3.29
C LYS A 59 14.36 -11.34 3.56
N SER A 60 14.09 -11.89 4.74
CA SER A 60 12.76 -12.35 5.13
C SER A 60 11.77 -11.19 5.29
N ILE A 61 12.22 -10.03 5.78
CA ILE A 61 11.43 -8.81 5.84
C ILE A 61 11.03 -8.38 4.43
N LEU A 62 11.97 -8.30 3.49
CA LEU A 62 11.70 -7.90 2.11
C LEU A 62 10.66 -8.81 1.45
N GLN A 63 10.74 -10.14 1.67
CA GLN A 63 9.75 -11.08 1.14
C GLN A 63 8.36 -10.91 1.77
N LYS A 64 8.29 -10.70 3.09
CA LYS A 64 7.02 -10.42 3.78
C LYS A 64 6.42 -9.09 3.32
N TRP A 65 7.25 -8.08 3.11
CA TRP A 65 6.86 -6.76 2.62
C TRP A 65 6.31 -6.84 1.20
N ASP A 66 6.99 -7.55 0.29
CA ASP A 66 6.53 -7.76 -1.09
C ASP A 66 5.15 -8.46 -1.12
N SER A 67 4.98 -9.47 -0.25
CA SER A 67 3.71 -10.19 -0.11
C SER A 67 2.58 -9.32 0.45
N LEU A 68 2.87 -8.46 1.44
CA LEU A 68 1.90 -7.51 1.98
C LEU A 68 1.53 -6.48 0.93
N TYR A 69 2.52 -5.94 0.22
CA TYR A 69 2.31 -4.93 -0.80
C TYR A 69 1.47 -5.46 -1.97
N ALA A 70 1.73 -6.69 -2.44
CA ALA A 70 0.90 -7.34 -3.45
C ALA A 70 -0.57 -7.47 -3.00
N ARG A 71 -0.82 -7.90 -1.76
CA ARG A 71 -2.18 -7.98 -1.20
C ARG A 71 -2.86 -6.62 -1.09
N GLN A 72 -2.11 -5.58 -0.71
CA GLN A 72 -2.62 -4.21 -0.65
C GLN A 72 -2.99 -3.71 -2.05
N GLN A 73 -2.14 -3.94 -3.06
CA GLN A 73 -2.43 -3.59 -4.46
C GLN A 73 -3.72 -4.26 -4.94
N GLU A 74 -3.90 -5.56 -4.65
CA GLU A 74 -5.12 -6.30 -5.02
C GLU A 74 -6.37 -5.74 -4.33
N ARG A 75 -6.29 -5.45 -3.02
CA ARG A 75 -7.42 -4.87 -2.29
C ARG A 75 -7.79 -3.48 -2.77
N LEU A 76 -6.80 -2.61 -3.00
CA LEU A 76 -7.04 -1.26 -3.53
C LEU A 76 -7.62 -1.33 -4.95
N GLN A 77 -7.18 -2.29 -5.76
CA GLN A 77 -7.79 -2.56 -7.06
C GLN A 77 -9.25 -3.01 -6.94
N GLN A 78 -9.58 -3.88 -6.00
CA GLN A 78 -10.96 -4.32 -5.73
C GLN A 78 -11.85 -3.18 -5.20
N LEU A 79 -11.28 -2.26 -4.43
CA LEU A 79 -11.94 -1.05 -3.94
C LEU A 79 -12.14 0.01 -5.05
N GLY A 80 -11.69 -0.27 -6.29
CA GLY A 80 -11.85 0.62 -7.43
C GLY A 80 -10.91 1.83 -7.39
N VAL A 81 -9.81 1.76 -6.63
CA VAL A 81 -8.82 2.83 -6.59
C VAL A 81 -8.09 2.88 -7.93
N PRO A 82 -8.06 4.05 -8.61
CA PRO A 82 -7.38 4.20 -9.88
C PRO A 82 -5.87 3.96 -9.76
N CYS A 83 -5.26 3.48 -10.84
CA CYS A 83 -3.84 3.18 -10.98
C CYS A 83 -3.33 1.99 -10.14
N PHE A 84 -4.16 1.36 -9.29
CA PHE A 84 -3.77 0.17 -8.53
C PHE A 84 -4.03 -1.11 -9.31
N PHE A 85 -2.98 -1.91 -9.43
CA PHE A 85 -2.99 -3.27 -9.93
C PHE A 85 -1.72 -3.98 -9.43
N ALA A 86 -1.78 -5.31 -9.30
CA ALA A 86 -0.61 -6.10 -8.92
C ALA A 86 0.53 -5.89 -9.95
N THR A 87 1.59 -5.19 -9.54
CA THR A 87 2.73 -4.88 -10.40
C THR A 87 4.00 -4.70 -9.58
N GLN A 88 5.12 -5.14 -10.16
CA GLN A 88 6.47 -4.92 -9.64
C GLN A 88 7.23 -3.89 -10.47
N ASP A 89 6.59 -3.26 -11.46
CA ASP A 89 7.24 -2.27 -12.32
C ASP A 89 7.49 -0.95 -11.57
N PRO A 90 8.73 -0.46 -11.48
CA PRO A 90 9.08 0.70 -10.66
C PRO A 90 8.40 1.99 -11.14
N ALA A 91 8.06 2.14 -12.43
CA ALA A 91 7.37 3.33 -12.92
C ALA A 91 5.89 3.34 -12.50
N HIS A 92 5.24 2.18 -12.51
CA HIS A 92 3.87 2.03 -12.02
C HIS A 92 3.80 2.11 -10.49
N LEU A 93 4.75 1.53 -9.77
CA LEU A 93 4.88 1.65 -8.32
C LEU A 93 4.99 3.11 -7.87
N ARG A 94 5.79 3.93 -8.56
CA ARG A 94 5.87 5.37 -8.25
C ARG A 94 4.54 6.10 -8.44
N LYS A 95 3.74 5.73 -9.44
CA LYS A 95 2.41 6.31 -9.66
C LYS A 95 1.45 5.86 -8.55
N GLN A 96 1.43 4.58 -8.22
CA GLN A 96 0.63 4.03 -7.13
C GLN A 96 0.98 4.69 -5.79
N GLN A 97 2.27 4.88 -5.51
CA GLN A 97 2.73 5.54 -4.29
C GLN A 97 2.24 6.99 -4.21
N ARG A 98 2.27 7.75 -5.32
CA ARG A 98 1.70 9.10 -5.35
C ARG A 98 0.20 9.13 -5.11
N VAL A 99 -0.55 8.16 -5.65
CA VAL A 99 -1.99 8.05 -5.41
C VAL A 99 -2.26 7.66 -3.95
N PHE A 100 -1.47 6.74 -3.40
CA PHE A 100 -1.56 6.33 -2.00
C PHE A 100 -1.26 7.48 -1.04
N ASP A 101 -0.25 8.30 -1.31
CA ASP A 101 0.12 9.46 -0.50
C ASP A 101 -1.04 10.46 -0.39
N VAL A 102 -1.72 10.74 -1.51
CA VAL A 102 -2.95 11.55 -1.53
C VAL A 102 -4.07 10.90 -0.69
N LEU A 103 -4.23 9.58 -0.78
CA LEU A 103 -5.24 8.86 0.00
C LEU A 103 -4.92 8.83 1.50
N SER A 104 -3.64 8.66 1.87
CA SER A 104 -3.21 8.70 3.28
C SER A 104 -3.38 10.10 3.86
N GLY A 105 -3.03 11.15 3.09
CA GLY A 105 -3.22 12.53 3.51
C GLY A 105 -4.70 12.96 3.61
N LEU A 106 -5.64 12.14 3.13
CA LEU A 106 -7.08 12.32 3.38
C LEU A 106 -7.57 11.62 4.66
N LEU A 107 -6.78 10.70 5.23
CA LEU A 107 -7.05 10.02 6.49
C LEU A 107 -6.44 10.73 7.71
N GLU A 108 -5.50 11.64 7.49
CA GLU A 108 -4.89 12.52 8.52
C GLU A 108 -5.73 13.78 8.74
#